data_AF-A0A1F6CS45-F1
#
_entry.id   AF-A0A1F6CS45-F1
#
_cell.length_a   1.000
_cell.length_b   1.000
_cell.length_c   1.000
_cell.angle_alpha   90.00
_cell.angle_beta   90.00
_cell.angle_gamma   90.00
#
_symmetry.space_group_name_H-M   'P 1'
#
loop_
_entity.id
_entity.type
_entity.pdbx_description
1 polymer ?
#
loop_
_entity_poly.entity_id
_entity_poly.type
_entity_poly.pdbx_seq_one_letter_code
_entity_poly.pdbx_strand_id
1 'polypeptide(L)'
;MALLLLAGAPIAGLAALFRREIMFLIYGPGYAAAAPAFAVLMAALVPMFLNYGLTHFLIGLHLTRLNALFCGVCLLVNVTANFLLIPSLGATGAALSLLITEGLLMILCVGAIYRKR
;
A
#
# COMPACT_ATOMS: atom_id res chain seq x y z
N MET A 1 -11.25 -11.53 0.85
CA MET A 1 -10.53 -11.04 -0.35
C MET A 1 -11.49 -10.36 -1.33
N ALA A 2 -12.43 -11.10 -1.95
CA ALA A 2 -13.31 -10.55 -2.99
C ALA A 2 -14.11 -9.31 -2.54
N LEU A 3 -14.70 -9.33 -1.34
CA LEU A 3 -15.43 -8.17 -0.80
C LEU A 3 -14.56 -6.92 -0.65
N LEU A 4 -13.32 -7.08 -0.14
CA LEU A 4 -12.39 -5.96 0.05
C LEU A 4 -11.97 -5.33 -1.28
N LEU A 5 -11.76 -6.15 -2.32
CA LEU A 5 -11.43 -5.64 -3.66
C LEU A 5 -12.64 -5.02 -4.35
N LEU A 6 -13.78 -5.71 -4.34
CA LEU A 6 -14.99 -5.27 -5.05
C LEU A 6 -15.59 -4.01 -4.44
N ALA A 7 -15.58 -3.87 -3.11
CA ALA A 7 -16.07 -2.67 -2.45
C ALA A 7 -14.95 -1.61 -2.28
N GLY A 8 -13.75 -2.04 -1.88
CA GLY A 8 -12.68 -1.13 -1.53
C GLY A 8 -11.98 -0.47 -2.72
N ALA A 9 -11.79 -1.16 -3.84
CA ALA A 9 -11.12 -0.57 -5.01
C ALA A 9 -11.92 0.57 -5.67
N PRO A 10 -13.26 0.45 -5.87
CA PRO A 10 -14.06 1.58 -6.33
C PRO A 10 -14.04 2.77 -5.37
N ILE A 11 -14.14 2.52 -4.07
CA ILE A 11 -14.08 3.57 -3.05
C ILE A 11 -12.73 4.29 -3.08
N ALA A 12 -11.62 3.54 -3.15
CA ALA A 12 -10.28 4.11 -3.26
C ALA A 12 -10.10 4.89 -4.56
N GLY A 13 -10.63 4.40 -5.68
CA GLY A 13 -10.61 5.09 -6.97
C GLY A 13 -11.37 6.42 -6.93
N LEU A 14 -12.59 6.41 -6.37
CA LEU A 14 -13.38 7.63 -6.18
C LEU A 14 -12.68 8.60 -5.23
N ALA A 15 -12.09 8.11 -4.13
CA ALA A 15 -11.35 8.95 -3.20
C ALA A 15 -10.10 9.58 -3.85
N ALA A 16 -9.39 8.85 -4.70
CA ALA A 16 -8.26 9.38 -5.46
C ALA A 16 -8.70 10.43 -6.51
N LEU A 17 -9.87 10.23 -7.13
CA LEU A 17 -10.43 11.16 -8.11
C LEU A 17 -10.84 12.48 -7.44
N PHE A 18 -11.59 12.41 -6.34
CA PHE A 18 -12.08 13.55 -5.56
C PHE A 18 -11.13 13.97 -4.42
N ARG A 19 -9.83 13.71 -4.59
CA ARG A 19 -8.82 13.92 -3.55
C ARG A 19 -8.78 15.36 -3.01
N ARG A 20 -8.98 16.38 -3.85
CA ARG A 20 -8.89 17.78 -3.42
C ARG A 20 -10.12 18.19 -2.63
N GLU A 21 -11.29 17.77 -3.12
CA GLU A 21 -12.60 18.03 -2.55
C GLU A 21 -12.72 17.35 -1.18
N ILE A 22 -12.26 16.09 -1.07
CA ILE A 22 -12.24 15.34 0.19
C ILE A 22 -11.29 16.00 1.19
N MET A 23 -10.06 16.35 0.78
CA MET A 23 -9.11 17.02 1.68
C MET A 23 -9.65 18.38 2.15
N PHE A 24 -10.26 19.16 1.25
CA PHE A 24 -10.86 20.44 1.59
C PHE A 24 -12.06 20.29 2.54
N LEU A 25 -12.96 19.35 2.27
CA LEU A 25 -14.18 19.15 3.06
C LEU A 25 -13.88 18.65 4.47
N ILE A 26 -12.92 17.73 4.62
CA ILE A 26 -12.60 17.08 5.90
C ILE A 26 -11.61 17.92 6.72
N TYR A 27 -10.57 18.46 6.07
CA TYR A 27 -9.44 19.10 6.75
C TYR A 27 -9.32 20.60 6.50
N GLY A 28 -10.09 21.14 5.55
CA GLY A 28 -10.05 22.56 5.19
C GLY A 28 -8.97 22.91 4.15
N PRO A 29 -8.97 24.18 3.69
CA PRO A 29 -8.09 24.65 2.60
C PRO A 29 -6.59 24.53 2.89
N GLY A 30 -6.18 24.61 4.15
CA GLY A 30 -4.77 24.50 4.55
C GLY A 30 -4.13 23.14 4.21
N TYR A 31 -4.95 22.11 3.99
CA TYR A 31 -4.50 20.75 3.68
C TYR A 31 -4.57 20.39 2.19
N ALA A 32 -4.83 21.36 1.31
CA ALA A 32 -4.87 21.11 -0.14
C ALA A 32 -3.55 20.50 -0.68
N ALA A 33 -2.42 20.82 -0.05
CA ALA A 33 -1.11 20.27 -0.39
C ALA A 33 -0.97 18.75 -0.11
N ALA A 34 -1.84 18.17 0.73
CA ALA A 34 -1.85 16.73 1.05
C ALA A 34 -2.61 15.88 0.02
N ALA A 35 -3.43 16.51 -0.85
CA ALA A 35 -4.19 15.82 -1.89
C ALA A 35 -3.39 14.84 -2.76
N PRO A 36 -2.17 15.18 -3.28
CA PRO A 36 -1.36 14.22 -4.03
C PRO A 36 -0.94 13.01 -3.19
N ALA A 37 -0.50 13.21 -1.94
CA ALA A 37 -0.16 12.11 -1.04
C ALA A 37 -1.36 11.20 -0.77
N PHE A 38 -2.54 11.80 -0.54
CA PHE A 38 -3.79 11.07 -0.34
C PHE A 38 -4.12 10.16 -1.52
N ALA A 39 -3.99 10.63 -2.76
CA ALA A 39 -4.26 9.81 -3.94
C ALA A 39 -3.28 8.63 -4.09
N VAL A 40 -2.00 8.83 -3.76
CA VAL A 40 -1.03 7.73 -3.76
C VAL A 40 -1.38 6.70 -2.70
N LEU A 41 -1.81 7.13 -1.50
CA LEU A 41 -2.27 6.22 -0.45
C LEU A 41 -3.52 5.43 -0.88
N MET A 42 -4.45 6.07 -1.59
CA MET A 42 -5.61 5.39 -2.16
C MET A 42 -5.21 4.35 -3.20
N ALA A 43 -4.18 4.61 -4.02
CA ALA A 43 -3.63 3.61 -4.92
C ALA A 43 -2.97 2.44 -4.16
N ALA A 44 -2.27 2.72 -3.05
CA ALA A 44 -1.64 1.70 -2.20
C ALA A 44 -2.65 0.80 -1.49
N LEU A 45 -3.90 1.24 -1.32
CA LEU A 45 -4.97 0.44 -0.73
C LEU A 45 -5.24 -0.86 -1.51
N VAL A 46 -5.12 -0.83 -2.84
CA VAL A 46 -5.38 -1.98 -3.71
C VAL A 46 -4.42 -3.15 -3.43
N PRO A 47 -3.08 -2.99 -3.53
CA PRO A 47 -2.16 -4.04 -3.15
C PRO A 47 -2.27 -4.40 -1.67
N MET A 48 -2.60 -3.46 -0.79
CA MET A 48 -2.79 -3.73 0.65
C MET A 48 -3.94 -4.72 0.91
N PHE A 49 -5.06 -4.59 0.19
CA PHE A 49 -6.16 -5.57 0.27
C PHE A 49 -5.77 -6.96 -0.24
N LEU A 50 -4.94 -7.02 -1.28
CA LEU A 50 -4.41 -8.29 -1.79
C LEU A 50 -3.46 -8.93 -0.78
N ASN A 51 -2.53 -8.13 -0.26
CA ASN A 51 -1.55 -8.57 0.72
C ASN A 51 -2.22 -9.13 1.97
N TYR A 52 -3.28 -8.49 2.47
CA TYR A 52 -4.04 -9.00 3.61
C TYR A 52 -4.45 -10.47 3.43
N GLY A 53 -5.02 -10.83 2.27
CA GLY A 53 -5.39 -12.22 2.01
C GLY A 53 -4.20 -13.14 1.74
N LEU A 54 -3.19 -12.66 1.00
CA LEU A 54 -2.01 -13.44 0.65
C LEU A 54 -1.17 -13.82 1.89
N THR A 55 -0.98 -12.89 2.82
CA THR A 55 -0.23 -13.14 4.06
C THR A 55 -0.98 -14.13 4.95
N HIS A 56 -2.32 -14.01 5.07
CA HIS A 56 -3.12 -15.00 5.78
C HIS A 56 -3.06 -16.39 5.13
N PHE A 57 -3.02 -16.45 3.80
CA PHE A 57 -2.85 -17.72 3.09
C PHE A 57 -1.48 -18.36 3.36
N LEU A 58 -0.40 -17.58 3.37
CA LEU A 58 0.94 -18.07 3.74
C LEU A 58 0.99 -18.59 5.18
N ILE A 59 0.34 -17.91 6.12
CA ILE A 59 0.23 -18.37 7.51
C ILE A 59 -0.52 -19.70 7.58
N GLY A 60 -1.63 -19.84 6.85
CA GLY A 60 -2.39 -21.09 6.75
C GLY A 60 -1.60 -22.25 6.14
N LEU A 61 -0.62 -21.97 5.28
CA LEU A 61 0.32 -22.96 4.73
C LEU A 61 1.53 -23.24 5.63
N HIS A 62 1.53 -22.76 6.89
CA HIS A 62 2.66 -22.84 7.82
C HIS A 62 3.95 -22.17 7.31
N LEU A 63 3.83 -21.18 6.41
CA LEU A 63 4.95 -20.41 5.85
C LEU A 63 5.21 -19.10 6.60
N THR A 64 4.86 -19.02 7.89
CA THR A 64 4.99 -17.81 8.71
C THR A 64 6.42 -17.27 8.76
N ARG A 65 7.44 -18.14 8.78
CA ARG A 65 8.86 -17.72 8.73
C ARG A 65 9.21 -17.02 7.41
N LEU A 66 8.67 -17.52 6.30
CA LEU A 66 8.86 -16.90 4.99
C LEU A 66 8.12 -15.55 4.91
N ASN A 67 6.91 -15.48 5.46
CA ASN A 67 6.17 -14.22 5.59
C ASN A 67 6.95 -13.18 6.43
N ALA A 68 7.56 -13.60 7.54
CA ALA A 68 8.39 -12.72 8.38
C ALA A 68 9.64 -12.24 7.62
N LEU A 69 10.27 -13.09 6.82
CA LEU A 69 11.37 -12.69 5.95
C LEU A 69 10.92 -11.63 4.93
N PHE A 70 9.77 -11.82 4.29
CA PHE A 70 9.21 -10.83 3.35
C PHE A 70 8.91 -9.50 4.05
N CYS A 71 8.35 -9.51 5.26
CA CYS A 71 8.19 -8.30 6.07
C CYS A 71 9.53 -7.62 6.36
N GLY A 72 10.59 -8.37 6.67
CA GLY A 72 11.92 -7.82 6.88
C GLY A 72 12.51 -7.16 5.63
N VAL A 73 12.37 -7.80 4.46
CA VAL A 73 12.78 -7.21 3.17
C VAL A 73 11.98 -5.94 2.87
N CYS A 74 10.66 -5.99 3.07
CA CYS A 74 9.77 -4.85 2.86
C CYS A 74 10.11 -3.69 3.80
N LEU A 75 10.44 -3.96 5.06
CA LEU A 75 10.89 -2.93 6.01
C LEU A 75 12.15 -2.21 5.51
N LEU A 76 13.17 -2.95 5.07
CA LEU A 76 14.41 -2.37 4.56
C LEU A 76 14.15 -1.50 3.32
N VAL A 77 13.33 -1.98 2.40
CA VAL A 77 12.93 -1.24 1.20
C VAL A 77 12.13 0.01 1.59
N ASN A 78 11.18 -0.10 2.53
CA ASN A 78 10.36 1.01 2.97
C ASN A 78 11.21 2.11 3.63
N VAL A 79 12.11 1.74 4.54
CA VAL A 79 12.99 2.69 5.22
C VAL A 79 13.92 3.38 4.21
N THR A 80 14.53 2.61 3.31
CA THR A 80 15.42 3.16 2.26
C THR A 80 14.66 4.09 1.33
N ALA A 81 13.47 3.69 0.87
CA ALA A 81 12.62 4.52 0.02
C ALA A 81 12.19 5.81 0.71
N ASN A 82 11.83 5.76 2.00
CA ASN A 82 11.47 6.95 2.77
C ASN A 82 12.66 7.91 2.88
N PHE A 83 13.86 7.43 3.18
CA PHE A 83 15.07 8.26 3.24
C PHE A 83 15.40 8.95 1.91
N LEU A 84 15.09 8.31 0.78
CA LEU A 84 15.35 8.86 -0.55
C LEU A 84 14.23 9.80 -1.03
N LEU A 85 12.96 9.45 -0.79
CA LEU A 85 11.81 10.13 -1.39
C LEU A 85 11.28 11.29 -0.54
N ILE A 86 11.33 11.21 0.79
CA ILE A 86 10.81 12.26 1.67
C ILE A 86 11.54 13.60 1.46
N PRO A 87 12.88 13.66 1.35
CA PRO A 87 13.59 14.95 1.19
C PRO A 87 13.14 15.73 -0.05
N SER A 88 12.81 15.04 -1.15
CA SER A 88 12.39 15.68 -2.41
C SER A 88 10.87 15.86 -2.55
N LEU A 89 10.06 14.97 -1.96
CA LEU A 89 8.61 14.89 -2.22
C LEU A 89 7.73 15.06 -0.96
N GLY A 90 8.34 15.23 0.22
CA GLY A 90 7.66 15.36 1.50
C GLY A 90 6.71 14.19 1.78
N ALA A 91 5.48 14.51 2.20
CA ALA A 91 4.43 13.53 2.50
C ALA A 91 4.09 12.61 1.31
N THR A 92 4.18 13.12 0.08
CA THR A 92 3.94 12.31 -1.13
C THR A 92 5.03 11.25 -1.30
N GLY A 93 6.27 11.56 -0.91
CA GLY A 93 7.38 10.61 -0.90
C GLY A 93 7.17 9.44 0.07
N ALA A 94 6.62 9.73 1.25
CA ALA A 94 6.25 8.69 2.21
C ALA A 94 5.12 7.79 1.66
N ALA A 95 4.10 8.38 1.02
CA ALA A 95 3.02 7.63 0.39
C ALA A 95 3.52 6.74 -0.76
N LEU A 96 4.46 7.21 -1.59
CA LEU A 96 5.09 6.41 -2.64
C LEU A 96 5.92 5.28 -2.07
N SER A 97 6.64 5.52 -0.97
CA SER A 97 7.41 4.48 -0.28
C SER A 97 6.49 3.34 0.19
N LEU A 98 5.31 3.66 0.72
CA LEU A 98 4.29 2.67 1.06
C LEU A 98 3.81 1.89 -0.17
N LEU A 99 3.44 2.58 -1.25
CA LEU A 99 2.97 1.95 -2.48
C LEU A 99 3.99 0.96 -3.06
N ILE A 100 5.28 1.34 -3.08
CA ILE A 100 6.38 0.48 -3.52
C ILE A 100 6.48 -0.77 -2.63
N THR A 101 6.37 -0.58 -1.32
CA THR A 101 6.51 -1.66 -0.34
C THR A 101 5.35 -2.65 -0.41
N GLU A 102 4.12 -2.16 -0.52
CA GLU A 102 2.93 -2.99 -0.71
C GLU A 102 2.98 -3.75 -2.05
N GLY A 103 3.42 -3.09 -3.12
CA GLY A 103 3.64 -3.74 -4.42
C GLY A 103 4.68 -4.85 -4.35
N LEU A 104 5.81 -4.61 -3.66
CA LEU A 104 6.86 -5.60 -3.45
C LEU A 104 6.35 -6.81 -2.66
N LEU A 105 5.65 -6.57 -1.54
CA LEU A 105 5.09 -7.64 -0.72
C LEU A 105 4.13 -8.52 -1.54
N MET A 106 3.29 -7.88 -2.37
CA MET A 106 2.36 -8.59 -3.25
C MET A 106 3.08 -9.52 -4.20
N ILE A 107 4.13 -9.04 -4.86
CA ILE A 107 4.95 -9.83 -5.80
C ILE A 107 5.60 -11.01 -5.08
N LEU A 108 6.20 -10.78 -3.89
CA LEU A 108 6.85 -11.83 -3.10
C LEU A 108 5.87 -12.92 -2.65
N CYS A 109 4.73 -12.53 -2.11
CA CYS A 109 3.71 -13.47 -1.65
C CYS A 109 3.12 -14.28 -2.80
N VAL A 110 2.78 -13.62 -3.92
CA VAL A 110 2.27 -14.28 -5.12
C VAL A 110 3.29 -15.27 -5.67
N GLY A 111 4.56 -14.87 -5.81
CA GLY A 111 5.64 -15.74 -6.28
C GLY A 111 5.87 -16.96 -5.37
N ALA A 112 5.80 -16.78 -4.05
CA ALA A 112 5.93 -17.86 -3.10
C ALA A 112 4.79 -18.89 -3.22
N ILE A 113 3.56 -18.43 -3.41
CA ILE A 113 2.38 -19.30 -3.57
C ILE A 113 2.46 -20.06 -4.89
N TYR A 114 2.84 -19.41 -6.00
CA TYR A 114 2.98 -20.08 -7.30
C TYR A 114 4.09 -21.14 -7.31
N ARG A 115 5.20 -20.92 -6.60
CA ARG A 115 6.30 -21.89 -6.52
C ARG A 115 5.97 -23.13 -5.66
N LYS A 116 4.96 -23.03 -4.80
CA LYS A 116 4.53 -24.09 -3.86
C LYS A 116 3.33 -24.90 -4.36
N ARG A 117 2.75 -24.54 -5.51
CA ARG A 117 1.80 -25.37 -6.27
C ARG A 117 2.56 -26.27 -7.23
#